data_AF-A0A9E5Q490-F1
#
_entry.id   AF-A0A9E5Q490-F1
#
_cell.length_a   1.000
_cell.length_b   1.000
_cell.length_c   1.000
_cell.angle_alpha   90.00
_cell.angle_beta   90.00
_cell.angle_gamma   90.00
#
_symmetry.space_group_name_H-M   'P 1'
#
loop_
_entity.id
_entity.type
_entity.pdbx_description
1 polymer ?
#
loop_
_entity_poly.entity_id
_entity_poly.type
_entity_poly.pdbx_seq_one_letter_code
_entity_poly.pdbx_strand_id
1 'polypeptide(L)'
;MPLLSLVLFWILPFSEALPIYAAISVASGLIYLAIIRAMKHHSQTGSASMKGHSVKVLKRIDPGVSGLVLLDGEIWNAESEDILKQGDQAKVTEVKGLTLQVERVHQNR
;
A
#
# COMPACT_ATOMS: atom_id res chain seq x y z
N MET A 1 -13.59 -45.48 16.74
CA MET A 1 -13.23 -46.64 15.88
C MET A 1 -12.41 -46.16 14.68
N PRO A 2 -11.10 -45.92 14.86
CA PRO A 2 -10.21 -45.34 13.84
C PRO A 2 -9.89 -46.30 12.66
N LEU A 3 -10.36 -47.54 12.74
CA LEU A 3 -10.12 -48.57 11.72
C LEU A 3 -10.98 -48.36 10.45
N LEU A 4 -12.21 -47.83 10.55
CA LEU A 4 -13.04 -47.58 9.36
C LEU A 4 -12.50 -46.44 8.48
N SER A 5 -11.92 -45.41 9.08
CA SER A 5 -11.31 -44.28 8.37
C SER A 5 -10.08 -44.68 7.55
N LEU A 6 -9.32 -45.68 8.00
CA LEU A 6 -8.11 -46.16 7.31
C LEU A 6 -8.46 -47.00 6.08
N VAL A 7 -9.55 -47.79 6.14
CA VAL A 7 -10.07 -48.56 4.99
C VAL A 7 -10.67 -47.62 3.95
N LEU A 8 -11.37 -46.57 4.37
CA LEU A 8 -11.92 -45.55 3.46
C LEU A 8 -10.80 -44.78 2.73
N PHE A 9 -9.69 -44.51 3.42
CA PHE A 9 -8.48 -43.90 2.84
C PHE A 9 -7.72 -44.83 1.88
N TRP A 10 -7.85 -46.15 2.05
CA TRP A 10 -7.27 -47.16 1.15
C TRP A 10 -8.10 -47.39 -0.13
N ILE A 11 -9.39 -47.02 -0.11
CA ILE A 11 -10.35 -47.28 -1.20
C ILE A 11 -10.71 -46.04 -2.02
N LEU A 12 -10.36 -44.83 -1.59
CA LEU A 12 -10.40 -43.68 -2.48
C LEU A 12 -9.26 -43.84 -3.51
N PRO A 13 -9.55 -44.14 -4.79
CA PRO A 13 -8.48 -44.34 -5.77
C PRO A 13 -7.73 -43.01 -5.89
N PHE A 14 -6.40 -43.03 -5.84
CA PHE A 14 -5.57 -41.84 -6.10
C PHE A 14 -6.02 -41.08 -7.37
N SER A 15 -6.60 -41.80 -8.33
CA SER A 15 -7.21 -41.28 -9.56
C SER A 15 -8.36 -40.28 -9.35
N GLU A 16 -9.18 -40.44 -8.31
CA GLU A 16 -10.34 -39.57 -8.06
C GLU A 16 -10.03 -38.41 -7.11
N ALA A 17 -9.06 -38.62 -6.21
CA ALA A 17 -8.56 -37.56 -5.37
C ALA A 17 -7.79 -36.51 -6.18
N LEU A 18 -7.08 -36.93 -7.23
CA LEU A 18 -6.26 -36.06 -8.08
C LEU A 18 -7.03 -34.88 -8.71
N PRO A 19 -8.18 -35.05 -9.39
CA PRO A 19 -8.92 -33.94 -9.97
C PRO A 19 -9.49 -32.99 -8.90
N ILE A 20 -9.91 -33.52 -7.74
CA ILE A 20 -10.42 -32.70 -6.63
C ILE A 20 -9.29 -31.84 -6.06
N TYR A 21 -8.13 -32.43 -5.78
CA TYR A 21 -6.96 -31.69 -5.32
C TYR A 21 -6.50 -30.66 -6.35
N ALA A 22 -6.47 -31.03 -7.63
CA ALA A 22 -6.13 -30.10 -8.71
C ALA A 22 -7.10 -28.91 -8.77
N ALA A 23 -8.41 -29.16 -8.69
CA ALA A 23 -9.43 -28.11 -8.68
C ALA A 23 -9.27 -27.17 -7.48
N ILE A 24 -9.05 -27.72 -6.28
CA ILE A 24 -8.81 -26.94 -5.06
C ILE A 24 -7.52 -26.12 -5.18
N SER A 25 -6.43 -26.70 -5.69
CA SER A 25 -5.17 -25.99 -5.90
C SER A 25 -5.30 -24.84 -6.90
N VAL A 26 -6.02 -25.05 -8.01
CA VAL A 26 -6.29 -23.98 -8.99
C VAL A 26 -7.14 -22.88 -8.36
N ALA A 27 -8.22 -23.23 -7.69
CA ALA A 27 -9.09 -22.25 -7.01
C ALA A 27 -8.32 -21.45 -5.96
N SER A 28 -7.52 -22.12 -5.13
CA SER A 28 -6.67 -21.49 -4.11
C SER A 28 -5.62 -20.56 -4.75
N GLY A 29 -4.99 -21.00 -5.85
CA GLY A 29 -4.04 -20.17 -6.61
C GLY A 29 -4.68 -18.90 -7.18
N LEU A 30 -5.89 -19.01 -7.74
CA LEU A 30 -6.64 -17.85 -8.25
C LEU A 30 -7.00 -16.87 -7.12
N ILE A 31 -7.46 -17.38 -5.97
CA ILE A 31 -7.76 -16.57 -4.80
C ILE A 31 -6.49 -15.87 -4.29
N TYR A 32 -5.38 -16.58 -4.19
CA TYR A 32 -4.10 -16.01 -3.74
C TYR A 32 -3.61 -14.90 -4.69
N LEU A 33 -3.72 -15.11 -6.01
CA LEU A 33 -3.41 -14.08 -7.00
C LEU A 33 -4.33 -12.87 -6.88
N ALA A 34 -5.64 -13.08 -6.64
CA ALA A 34 -6.59 -12.00 -6.42
C ALA A 34 -6.24 -11.20 -5.16
N ILE A 35 -5.88 -11.88 -4.07
CA ILE A 35 -5.43 -11.24 -2.82
C ILE A 35 -4.17 -10.40 -3.06
N ILE A 36 -3.14 -10.96 -3.71
CA ILE A 36 -1.91 -10.21 -4.03
C ILE A 36 -2.22 -8.98 -4.88
N ARG A 37 -3.10 -9.11 -5.88
CA ARG A 37 -3.51 -7.98 -6.73
C ARG A 37 -4.27 -6.92 -5.95
N ALA A 38 -5.19 -7.33 -5.07
CA ALA A 38 -5.94 -6.42 -4.22
C ALA A 38 -5.03 -5.67 -3.24
N MET A 39 -4.07 -6.37 -2.61
CA MET A 39 -3.08 -5.76 -1.71
C MET A 39 -2.21 -4.72 -2.43
N LYS A 40 -1.78 -5.00 -3.67
CA LYS A 40 -1.04 -4.03 -4.50
C LYS A 40 -1.87 -2.82 -4.96
N HIS A 41 -3.19 -2.95 -5.01
CA HIS A 41 -4.08 -1.87 -5.40
C HIS A 41 -4.46 -0.98 -4.21
N HIS A 42 -4.62 -1.56 -3.01
CA HIS A 42 -5.00 -0.80 -1.81
C HIS A 42 -3.91 0.17 -1.32
N SER A 43 -2.62 -0.13 -1.56
CA SER A 43 -1.51 0.80 -1.26
C SER A 43 -1.50 2.05 -2.15
N GLN A 44 -2.21 2.04 -3.27
CA GLN A 44 -2.28 3.16 -4.21
C GLN A 44 -3.40 4.14 -3.87
N THR A 45 -4.47 3.70 -3.18
CA THR A 45 -5.62 4.57 -2.90
C THR A 45 -5.34 5.69 -1.90
N GLY A 46 -4.46 5.46 -0.90
CA GLY A 46 -4.04 6.54 0.02
C GLY A 46 -3.08 7.53 -0.64
N SER A 47 -2.06 7.01 -1.35
CA SER A 47 -0.99 7.82 -1.97
C SER A 47 -1.45 8.62 -3.19
N ALA A 48 -2.35 8.07 -4.01
CA ALA A 48 -2.92 8.79 -5.16
C ALA A 48 -3.84 9.93 -4.74
N SER A 49 -4.54 9.81 -3.60
CA SER A 49 -5.40 10.87 -3.08
C SER A 49 -4.60 12.08 -2.59
N MET A 50 -3.37 11.90 -2.14
CA MET A 50 -2.57 12.98 -1.54
C MET A 50 -1.90 13.91 -2.55
N LYS A 51 -1.66 13.44 -3.79
CA LYS A 51 -1.07 14.29 -4.83
C LYS A 51 -1.94 15.52 -5.08
N GLY A 52 -1.30 16.69 -5.14
CA GLY A 52 -1.95 17.96 -5.41
C GLY A 52 -2.57 18.64 -4.19
N HIS A 53 -2.63 18.00 -3.02
CA HIS A 53 -3.15 18.62 -1.81
C HIS A 53 -2.17 19.63 -1.22
N SER A 54 -2.70 20.69 -0.61
CA SER A 54 -1.92 21.65 0.16
C SER A 54 -1.65 21.12 1.56
N VAL A 55 -0.41 21.24 2.01
CA VAL A 55 0.06 20.76 3.30
C VAL A 55 0.76 21.87 4.05
N LYS A 56 0.63 21.84 5.38
CA LYS A 56 1.28 22.80 6.26
C LYS A 56 2.59 22.23 6.80
N VAL A 57 3.68 22.97 6.66
CA VAL A 57 5.00 22.56 7.17
C VAL A 57 5.02 22.69 8.70
N LEU A 58 5.24 21.57 9.39
CA LEU A 58 5.37 21.53 10.85
C LEU A 58 6.83 21.63 11.31
N LYS A 59 7.75 21.05 10.53
CA LYS A 59 9.20 21.13 10.76
C LYS A 59 9.86 21.57 9.46
N ARG A 60 10.79 22.53 9.57
CA ARG A 60 11.56 23.06 8.44
C ARG A 60 12.09 21.93 7.55
N ILE A 61 11.99 22.15 6.24
CA ILE A 61 12.54 21.28 5.19
C ILE A 61 13.63 22.08 4.49
N ASP A 62 14.81 21.50 4.38
CA ASP A 62 15.93 22.03 3.59
C ASP A 62 16.27 21.00 2.50
N PRO A 63 16.89 21.41 1.37
CA PRO A 63 17.24 20.49 0.29
C PRO A 63 18.11 19.33 0.80
N GLY A 64 17.66 18.09 0.56
CA GLY A 64 18.33 16.88 1.03
C GLY A 64 18.11 16.54 2.51
N VAL A 65 17.29 17.31 3.24
CA VAL A 65 16.95 17.05 4.65
C VAL A 65 15.43 16.96 4.81
N SER A 66 14.94 15.78 5.18
CA SER A 66 13.50 15.56 5.38
C SER A 66 12.98 16.34 6.60
N GLY A 67 11.81 16.96 6.44
CA GLY A 67 11.04 17.60 7.51
C GLY A 67 9.70 16.93 7.72
N LEU A 68 8.77 17.65 8.34
CA LEU A 68 7.44 17.15 8.69
C LEU A 68 6.37 18.11 8.18
N VAL A 69 5.30 17.55 7.62
CA VAL A 69 4.12 18.30 7.16
C VAL A 69 2.85 17.71 7.77
N LEU A 70 1.81 18.55 7.85
CA LEU A 70 0.47 18.16 8.25
C LEU A 70 -0.43 18.13 7.01
N LEU A 71 -1.03 16.98 6.74
CA LEU A 71 -2.05 16.76 5.71
C LEU A 71 -3.28 16.13 6.37
N ASP A 72 -4.44 16.79 6.29
CA ASP A 72 -5.73 16.29 6.83
C ASP A 72 -5.68 15.77 8.29
N GLY A 73 -4.81 16.35 9.12
CA GLY A 73 -4.64 15.97 10.53
C GLY A 73 -3.58 14.89 10.77
N GLU A 74 -2.98 14.33 9.72
CA GLU A 74 -1.90 13.36 9.79
C GLU A 74 -0.53 14.03 9.60
N ILE A 75 0.46 13.57 10.36
CA ILE A 75 1.85 14.03 10.26
C ILE A 75 2.62 13.11 9.32
N TRP A 76 3.20 13.70 8.28
CA TRP A 76 3.93 12.98 7.23
C TRP A 76 5.37 13.48 7.11
N ASN A 77 6.28 12.57 6.76
CA ASN A 77 7.63 12.95 6.35
C ASN A 77 7.54 13.67 5.01
N ALA A 78 8.30 14.74 4.84
CA ALA A 78 8.31 15.48 3.59
C ALA A 78 9.72 15.91 3.17
N GLU A 79 9.93 15.93 1.87
CA GLU A 79 11.15 16.40 1.21
C GLU A 79 10.79 17.43 0.16
N SER A 80 11.72 18.35 -0.10
CA SER A 80 11.57 19.42 -1.09
C SER A 80 12.95 19.82 -1.60
N GLU A 81 13.01 20.30 -2.84
CA GLU A 81 14.17 21.01 -3.38
C GLU A 81 14.19 22.48 -2.95
N ASP A 82 13.08 23.00 -2.43
CA ASP A 82 12.95 24.33 -1.86
C ASP A 82 13.21 24.32 -0.35
N ILE A 83 13.72 25.45 0.18
CA ILE A 83 13.73 25.70 1.62
C ILE A 83 12.32 26.11 2.06
N LEU A 84 11.70 25.27 2.90
CA LEU A 84 10.36 25.50 3.45
C LEU A 84 10.44 25.68 4.97
N LYS A 85 9.91 26.80 5.47
CA LYS A 85 9.93 27.11 6.91
C LYS A 85 8.72 26.50 7.61
N GLN A 86 8.84 26.29 8.92
CA GLN A 86 7.70 25.93 9.75
C GLN A 86 6.58 26.97 9.60
N GLY A 87 5.37 26.50 9.31
CA GLY A 87 4.19 27.32 9.04
C GLY A 87 3.93 27.60 7.56
N ASP A 88 4.90 27.37 6.66
CA ASP A 88 4.70 27.54 5.22
C ASP A 88 3.64 26.55 4.69
N GLN A 89 2.97 26.96 3.62
CA GLN A 89 2.10 26.09 2.83
C GLN A 89 2.88 25.55 1.63
N ALA A 90 2.84 24.24 1.44
CA ALA A 90 3.43 23.54 0.31
C ALA A 90 2.36 22.69 -0.39
N LYS A 91 2.64 22.22 -1.60
CA LYS A 91 1.76 21.32 -2.35
C LYS A 91 2.47 20.00 -2.58
N VAL A 92 1.77 18.89 -2.33
CA VAL A 92 2.30 17.55 -2.60
C VAL A 92 2.39 17.34 -4.11
N THR A 93 3.59 17.08 -4.61
CA THR A 93 3.83 16.76 -6.03
C THR A 93 3.94 15.26 -6.25
N GLU A 94 4.47 14.53 -5.26
CA GLU A 94 4.62 13.07 -5.34
C GLU A 94 4.58 12.39 -3.97
N VAL A 95 4.19 11.11 -3.95
CA VAL A 95 4.25 10.25 -2.77
C VAL A 95 5.24 9.12 -3.04
N LYS A 96 6.36 9.10 -2.30
CA LYS A 96 7.40 8.08 -2.39
C LYS A 96 7.39 7.23 -1.12
N GLY A 97 6.60 6.15 -1.13
CA GLY A 97 6.44 5.28 0.03
C GLY A 97 5.77 6.02 1.21
N LEU A 98 6.53 6.30 2.26
CA LEU A 98 6.07 7.02 3.47
C LEU A 98 6.58 8.47 3.54
N THR A 99 7.12 9.00 2.42
CA THR A 99 7.61 10.37 2.31
C THR A 99 6.90 11.11 1.18
N LEU A 100 6.43 12.32 1.47
CA LEU A 100 5.80 13.23 0.52
C LEU A 100 6.87 14.14 -0.12
N GLN A 101 6.89 14.23 -1.44
CA GLN A 101 7.60 15.30 -2.13
C GLN A 101 6.67 16.50 -2.24
N VAL A 102 7.15 17.65 -1.79
CA VAL A 102 6.36 18.88 -1.70
C VAL A 102 7.10 20.05 -2.32
N GLU A 103 6.36 20.97 -2.94
CA GLU A 103 6.90 22.19 -3.54
C GLU A 103 6.23 23.43 -2.96
N ARG A 104 6.93 24.58 -3.00
CA ARG A 104 6.36 25.84 -2.52
C ARG A 104 5.15 26.25 -3.36
N VAL A 105 4.04 26.62 -2.71
CA VAL A 105 2.88 27.17 -3.43
C VAL A 105 3.16 28.63 -3.81
N HIS A 106 3.46 28.88 -5.08
CA HIS A 106 3.43 30.23 -5.63
C HIS A 106 1.97 30.67 -5.77
N GLN A 107 1.45 31.46 -4.82
CA GLN A 107 0.18 32.15 -5.00
C GLN A 107 0.36 33.23 -6.06
N ASN A 108 0.03 32.89 -7.31
CA ASN A 108 -0.13 33.90 -8.35
C ASN A 108 -1.41 34.68 -8.03
N ARG A 109 -1.24 35.96 -7.69
CA ARG A 109 -2.30 36.89 -7.29
C ARG A 109 -2.74 37.73 -8.49
#